data_AF-A0A931K8Y1-F1
#
_entry.id   AF-A0A931K8Y1-F1
#
_cell.length_a   1.000
_cell.length_b   1.000
_cell.length_c   1.000
_cell.angle_alpha   90.00
_cell.angle_beta   90.00
_cell.angle_gamma   90.00
#
_symmetry.space_group_name_H-M   'P 1'
#
loop_
_entity.id
_entity.type
_entity.pdbx_description
1 polymer ?
#
loop_
_entity_poly.entity_id
_entity_poly.type
_entity_poly.pdbx_seq_one_letter_code
_entity_poly.pdbx_strand_id
1 'polypeptide(L)'
;MRVPRWFWTGIAGGLVGMAIWLAIGYFTMTEVGYVAWGVGFIVGAGVRYGAFSEDTDESFLQGAFAALTALVSIIAAKLLLFSIILAGLQPPEMPELINKITSDDAMIVPIADSVVGEMSEQGKKLKWPKGSNLETAEKEADYPPGVWKEAKNRWDSLGEPLREAAREERRQAHRQMVNSLMPSFSEAFSPEMIFSPHDLLWFGLAAVTAFRIGVGTYGRDD
;
A
#
# COMPACT_ATOMS: atom_id res chain seq x y z
N MET A 1 -39.57 -9.23 -5.26
CA MET A 1 -39.30 -9.43 -3.82
C MET A 1 -38.61 -8.18 -3.31
N ARG A 2 -39.04 -7.60 -2.18
CA ARG A 2 -38.37 -6.44 -1.57
C ARG A 2 -37.31 -6.96 -0.60
N VAL A 3 -36.08 -6.43 -0.69
CA VAL A 3 -35.01 -6.75 0.25
C VAL A 3 -35.31 -6.03 1.57
N PRO A 4 -35.28 -6.70 2.73
CA PRO A 4 -35.51 -6.07 4.03
C PRO A 4 -34.50 -4.96 4.35
N ARG A 5 -34.88 -3.93 5.11
CA ARG A 5 -33.99 -2.81 5.46
C ARG A 5 -32.82 -3.24 6.34
N TRP A 6 -33.01 -4.21 7.24
CA TRP A 6 -31.94 -4.72 8.11
C TRP A 6 -30.73 -5.24 7.34
N PHE A 7 -30.94 -5.72 6.11
CA PHE A 7 -29.86 -6.12 5.21
C PHE A 7 -28.97 -4.93 4.85
N TRP A 8 -29.57 -3.84 4.40
CA TRP A 8 -28.84 -2.64 3.97
C TRP A 8 -28.18 -1.91 5.12
N THR A 9 -28.85 -1.82 6.28
CA THR A 9 -28.29 -1.17 7.46
C THR A 9 -27.13 -1.98 8.07
N GLY A 10 -27.16 -3.31 7.97
CA GLY A 10 -26.02 -4.16 8.33
C GLY A 10 -24.80 -3.91 7.44
N ILE A 11 -25.00 -3.84 6.12
CA ILE A 11 -23.92 -3.50 5.16
C ILE A 11 -23.37 -2.10 5.44
N ALA A 12 -24.24 -1.11 5.66
CA ALA A 12 -23.82 0.25 6.00
C ALA A 12 -22.99 0.27 7.30
N GLY A 13 -23.41 -0.47 8.33
CA GLY A 13 -22.65 -0.66 9.55
C GLY A 13 -21.27 -1.27 9.31
N GLY A 14 -21.17 -2.26 8.43
CA GLY A 14 -19.90 -2.88 8.04
C GLY A 14 -18.95 -1.91 7.35
N LEU A 15 -19.46 -1.09 6.43
CA LEU A 15 -18.68 -0.05 5.75
C LEU A 15 -18.18 1.02 6.72
N VAL A 16 -19.02 1.45 7.67
CA VAL A 16 -18.63 2.41 8.71
C VAL A 16 -17.56 1.82 9.63
N GLY A 17 -17.75 0.59 10.10
CA GLY A 17 -16.77 -0.10 10.93
C GLY A 17 -15.42 -0.28 10.22
N MET A 18 -15.45 -0.67 8.94
CA MET A 18 -14.25 -0.76 8.10
C MET A 18 -13.54 0.58 7.97
N ALA A 19 -14.26 1.66 7.68
CA ALA A 19 -13.67 3.00 7.55
C ALA A 19 -13.00 3.48 8.85
N ILE A 20 -13.65 3.24 10.00
CA ILE A 20 -13.08 3.57 11.32
C ILE A 20 -11.79 2.80 11.55
N TRP A 21 -11.78 1.49 11.27
CA TRP A 21 -10.60 0.67 11.47
C TRP A 21 -9.45 1.10 10.55
N LEU A 22 -9.73 1.32 9.26
CA LEU A 22 -8.73 1.82 8.32
C LEU A 22 -8.14 3.15 8.78
N ALA A 23 -8.97 4.08 9.26
CA ALA A 23 -8.48 5.36 9.79
C ALA A 23 -7.55 5.17 11.00
N ILE A 24 -7.93 4.35 11.98
CA ILE A 24 -7.10 4.06 13.16
C ILE A 24 -5.77 3.42 12.73
N GLY A 25 -5.82 2.41 11.86
CA GLY A 25 -4.61 1.73 11.38
C GLY A 25 -3.68 2.67 10.62
N TYR A 26 -4.24 3.53 9.76
CA TYR A 26 -3.48 4.53 9.00
C TYR A 26 -2.76 5.54 9.91
N PHE A 27 -3.44 6.07 10.93
CA PHE A 27 -2.84 7.09 11.80
C PHE A 27 -1.90 6.52 12.86
N THR A 28 -2.14 5.30 13.34
CA THR A 28 -1.35 4.71 14.42
C THR A 28 -0.21 3.83 13.92
N MET A 29 -0.26 3.37 12.66
CA MET A 29 0.62 2.34 12.11
C MET A 29 0.65 1.05 12.95
N THR A 30 -0.42 0.80 13.71
CA THR A 30 -0.56 -0.37 14.58
C THR A 30 -1.86 -1.10 14.31
N GLU A 31 -1.81 -2.42 14.34
CA GLU A 31 -2.99 -3.26 14.28
C GLU A 31 -3.54 -3.51 15.69
N VAL A 32 -4.81 -3.18 15.87
CA VAL A 32 -5.44 -3.19 17.18
C VAL A 32 -6.64 -4.13 17.17
N GLY A 33 -6.45 -5.35 17.67
CA GLY A 33 -7.45 -6.43 17.57
C GLY A 33 -8.83 -6.10 18.14
N TYR A 34 -8.91 -5.29 19.21
CA TYR A 34 -10.21 -4.90 19.80
C TYR A 34 -11.06 -4.02 18.87
N VAL A 35 -10.47 -3.39 17.85
CA VAL A 35 -11.23 -2.63 16.84
C VAL A 35 -12.10 -3.55 16.00
N ALA A 36 -11.63 -4.78 15.70
CA ALA A 36 -12.42 -5.79 15.00
C ALA A 36 -13.70 -6.15 15.76
N TRP A 37 -13.61 -6.24 17.10
CA TRP A 37 -14.78 -6.43 17.95
C TRP A 37 -15.78 -5.26 17.84
N GLY A 38 -15.27 -4.02 17.82
CA GLY A 38 -16.08 -2.82 17.57
C GLY A 38 -16.80 -2.85 16.22
N VAL A 39 -16.17 -3.35 15.16
CA VAL A 39 -16.83 -3.54 13.85
C VAL A 39 -18.02 -4.49 13.97
N GLY A 40 -17.85 -5.62 14.68
CA GLY A 40 -18.94 -6.56 14.94
C GLY A 40 -20.12 -5.91 15.66
N PHE A 41 -19.84 -5.08 16.66
CA PHE A 41 -20.86 -4.30 17.36
C PHE A 41 -21.64 -3.37 16.41
N ILE A 42 -20.94 -2.58 15.58
CA ILE A 42 -21.56 -1.63 14.66
C ILE A 42 -22.44 -2.36 13.61
N VAL A 43 -21.96 -3.47 13.07
CA VAL A 43 -22.73 -4.29 12.12
C VAL A 43 -23.99 -4.85 12.77
N GLY A 44 -23.86 -5.45 13.96
CA GLY A 44 -25.00 -5.98 14.71
C GLY A 44 -26.04 -4.91 15.02
N ALA A 45 -25.59 -3.74 15.49
CA ALA A 45 -26.44 -2.59 15.77
C ALA A 45 -27.15 -2.08 14.50
N GLY A 46 -26.43 -2.03 13.36
CA GLY A 46 -27.00 -1.68 12.06
C GLY A 46 -28.13 -2.64 11.66
N VAL A 47 -27.90 -3.94 11.71
CA VAL A 47 -28.93 -4.96 11.42
C VAL A 47 -30.12 -4.80 12.35
N ARG A 48 -29.90 -4.69 13.67
CA ARG A 48 -30.97 -4.55 14.66
C ARG A 48 -31.79 -3.29 14.46
N TYR A 49 -31.14 -2.16 14.19
CA TYR A 49 -31.81 -0.90 13.91
C TYR A 49 -32.73 -1.00 12.69
N GLY A 50 -32.26 -1.64 11.61
CA GLY A 50 -33.08 -1.84 10.41
C GLY A 50 -34.26 -2.77 10.65
N ALA A 51 -34.09 -3.82 11.47
CA ALA A 51 -35.15 -4.77 11.81
C ALA A 51 -36.22 -4.11 12.69
N PHE A 52 -35.79 -3.34 13.70
CA PHE A 52 -36.68 -2.55 14.54
C PHE A 52 -37.48 -1.51 13.74
N SER A 53 -36.85 -0.86 12.76
CA SER A 53 -37.51 0.14 11.90
C SER A 53 -38.57 -0.44 10.96
N GLU A 54 -38.64 -1.76 10.82
CA GLU A 54 -39.61 -2.49 10.01
C GLU A 54 -40.59 -3.31 10.85
N ASP A 55 -40.57 -3.16 12.19
CA ASP A 55 -41.33 -4.00 13.14
C ASP A 55 -41.15 -5.51 12.85
N THR A 56 -39.96 -5.91 12.41
CA THR A 56 -39.67 -7.30 12.06
C THR A 56 -39.32 -8.10 13.30
N ASP A 57 -39.94 -9.26 13.45
CA ASP A 57 -39.66 -10.19 14.53
C ASP A 57 -38.18 -10.60 14.56
N GLU A 58 -37.74 -10.94 15.77
CA GLU A 58 -36.41 -11.48 16.02
C GLU A 58 -36.20 -12.76 15.21
N SER A 59 -35.08 -12.81 14.50
CA SER A 59 -34.82 -13.87 13.55
C SER A 59 -33.37 -14.32 13.62
N PHE A 60 -33.18 -15.64 13.67
CA PHE A 60 -31.87 -16.26 13.54
C PHE A 60 -31.12 -15.79 12.28
N LEU A 61 -31.85 -15.57 11.17
CA LEU A 61 -31.26 -15.12 9.91
C LEU A 61 -30.65 -13.72 10.02
N GLN A 62 -31.25 -12.82 10.81
CA GLN A 62 -30.70 -11.47 11.04
C GLN A 62 -29.34 -11.56 11.75
N GLY A 63 -29.26 -12.37 12.82
CA GLY A 63 -28.02 -12.62 13.54
C GLY A 63 -26.95 -13.27 12.67
N ALA A 64 -27.31 -14.33 11.93
CA ALA A 64 -26.38 -15.02 11.04
C ALA A 64 -25.83 -14.09 9.95
N PHE A 65 -26.69 -13.26 9.36
CA PHE A 65 -26.27 -12.24 8.41
C PHE A 65 -25.34 -11.21 9.05
N ALA A 66 -25.69 -10.68 10.23
CA ALA A 66 -24.85 -9.71 10.95
C ALA A 66 -23.44 -10.27 11.21
N ALA A 67 -23.34 -11.53 11.66
CA ALA A 67 -22.06 -12.20 11.88
C ALA A 67 -21.24 -12.35 10.61
N LEU A 68 -21.86 -12.81 9.51
CA LEU A 68 -21.19 -12.96 8.23
C LEU A 68 -20.71 -11.61 7.69
N THR A 69 -21.56 -10.58 7.73
CA THR A 69 -21.19 -9.22 7.30
C THR A 69 -20.04 -8.68 8.13
N ALA A 70 -20.04 -8.87 9.46
CA ALA A 70 -18.94 -8.46 10.32
C ALA A 70 -17.62 -9.14 9.93
N LEU A 71 -17.63 -10.46 9.72
CA LEU A 71 -16.43 -11.20 9.31
C LEU A 71 -15.89 -10.72 7.96
N VAL A 72 -16.76 -10.53 6.96
CA VAL A 72 -16.37 -10.02 5.65
C VAL A 72 -15.78 -8.61 5.76
N SER A 73 -16.42 -7.71 6.51
CA SER A 73 -15.92 -6.35 6.73
C SER A 73 -14.56 -6.34 7.43
N ILE A 74 -14.36 -7.22 8.41
CA ILE A 74 -13.10 -7.35 9.16
C ILE A 74 -11.98 -7.86 8.26
N ILE A 75 -12.22 -8.92 7.49
CA ILE A 75 -11.24 -9.47 6.55
C ILE A 75 -10.88 -8.43 5.49
N ALA A 76 -11.88 -7.76 4.92
CA ALA A 76 -11.66 -6.71 3.93
C ALA A 76 -10.86 -5.53 4.52
N ALA A 77 -11.21 -5.05 5.72
CA ALA A 77 -10.48 -3.99 6.40
C ALA A 77 -9.02 -4.34 6.61
N LYS A 78 -8.74 -5.57 7.07
CA LYS A 78 -7.38 -6.03 7.35
C LYS A 78 -6.52 -6.17 6.10
N LEU A 79 -7.07 -6.75 5.02
CA LEU A 79 -6.39 -6.84 3.73
C LEU A 79 -6.10 -5.46 3.12
N LEU A 80 -7.06 -4.53 3.22
CA LEU A 80 -6.88 -3.16 2.75
C LEU A 80 -5.85 -2.40 3.60
N LEU A 81 -5.90 -2.51 4.93
CA LEU A 81 -4.93 -1.86 5.81
C LEU A 81 -3.51 -2.35 5.54
N PHE A 82 -3.34 -3.67 5.42
CA PHE A 82 -2.05 -4.27 5.08
C PHE A 82 -1.55 -3.78 3.72
N SER A 83 -2.44 -3.70 2.72
CA SER A 83 -2.11 -3.15 1.40
C SER A 83 -1.69 -1.68 1.46
N ILE A 84 -2.35 -0.86 2.29
CA ILE A 84 -2.00 0.56 2.50
C ILE A 84 -0.63 0.69 3.18
N ILE A 85 -0.37 -0.08 4.23
CA ILE A 85 0.92 -0.07 4.92
C ILE A 85 2.02 -0.49 3.94
N LEU A 86 1.79 -1.56 3.17
CA LEU A 86 2.77 -2.02 2.20
C LEU A 86 2.99 -1.04 1.05
N ALA A 87 1.93 -0.42 0.54
CA ALA A 87 2.03 0.62 -0.48
C ALA A 87 2.77 1.86 0.05
N GLY A 88 2.58 2.22 1.32
CA GLY A 88 3.34 3.28 1.98
C GLY A 88 4.82 2.95 2.17
N LEU A 89 5.19 1.67 2.15
CA LEU A 89 6.58 1.20 2.15
C LEU A 89 7.19 1.14 0.74
N GLN A 90 6.38 1.27 -0.32
CA GLN A 90 6.90 1.36 -1.69
C GLN A 90 7.39 2.79 -1.96
N PRO A 91 8.54 2.96 -2.65
CA PRO A 91 8.98 4.27 -3.09
C PRO A 91 7.92 4.94 -3.98
N PRO A 92 7.84 6.28 -3.99
CA PRO A 92 6.77 7.05 -4.62
C PRO A 92 6.54 6.66 -6.08
N GLU A 93 5.27 6.72 -6.48
CA GLU A 93 4.67 6.35 -7.77
C GLU A 93 5.67 5.92 -8.85
N MET A 94 5.69 4.62 -9.14
CA MET A 94 6.49 3.99 -10.19
C MET A 94 6.60 4.80 -11.50
N PRO A 95 5.57 5.49 -12.03
CA PRO A 95 5.71 6.34 -13.21
C PRO A 95 6.65 7.53 -13.02
N GLU A 96 6.58 8.25 -11.90
CA GLU A 96 7.49 9.36 -11.61
C GLU A 96 8.91 8.86 -11.35
N LEU A 97 9.04 7.74 -10.63
CA LEU A 97 10.34 7.12 -10.40
C LEU A 97 10.96 6.64 -11.71
N ILE A 98 10.19 5.97 -12.58
CA ILE A 98 10.61 5.53 -13.92
C ILE A 98 11.04 6.75 -14.74
N ASN A 99 10.22 7.81 -14.78
CA ASN A 99 10.58 9.02 -15.51
C ASN A 99 11.87 9.65 -14.96
N LYS A 100 12.04 9.68 -13.64
CA LYS A 100 13.25 10.22 -13.00
C LYS A 100 14.49 9.39 -13.34
N ILE A 101 14.42 8.06 -13.26
CA ILE A 101 15.56 7.16 -13.56
C ILE A 101 15.85 7.02 -15.06
N THR A 102 14.89 7.34 -15.94
CA THR A 102 15.08 7.34 -17.40
C THR A 102 15.24 8.74 -18.00
N SER A 103 15.26 9.77 -17.16
CA SER A 103 15.52 11.14 -17.60
C SER A 103 16.90 11.24 -18.23
N ASP A 104 17.08 12.15 -19.19
CA ASP A 104 18.38 12.34 -19.84
C ASP A 104 19.48 12.63 -18.82
N ASP A 105 19.19 13.43 -17.79
CA ASP A 105 20.12 13.71 -16.71
C ASP A 105 20.54 12.43 -15.98
N ALA A 106 19.60 11.55 -15.65
CA ALA A 106 19.90 10.26 -15.02
C ALA A 106 20.70 9.31 -15.94
N MET A 107 20.50 9.40 -17.26
CA MET A 107 21.27 8.62 -18.24
C MET A 107 22.68 9.19 -18.47
N ILE A 108 22.88 10.49 -18.24
CA ILE A 108 24.20 11.15 -18.37
C ILE A 108 25.11 10.83 -17.18
N VAL A 109 24.58 10.64 -15.96
CA VAL A 109 25.34 10.29 -14.75
C VAL A 109 26.38 9.18 -14.97
N PRO A 110 26.03 7.96 -15.45
CA PRO A 110 27.03 6.91 -15.66
C PRO A 110 28.08 7.28 -16.72
N ILE A 111 27.73 8.11 -17.70
CA ILE A 111 28.68 8.63 -18.68
C ILE A 111 29.61 9.63 -18.00
N ALA A 112 29.10 10.50 -17.13
CA ALA A 112 29.91 11.42 -16.34
C ALA A 112 30.90 10.67 -15.44
N ASP A 113 30.49 9.57 -14.80
CA ASP A 113 31.37 8.72 -13.99
C ASP A 113 32.52 8.12 -14.83
N SER A 114 32.22 7.60 -16.03
CA SER A 114 33.27 7.11 -16.93
C SER A 114 34.23 8.22 -17.37
N VAL A 115 33.73 9.42 -17.67
CA VAL A 115 34.56 10.58 -18.02
C VAL A 115 35.46 10.98 -16.84
N VAL A 116 34.96 10.93 -15.60
CA VAL A 116 35.78 11.15 -14.40
C VAL A 116 36.92 10.14 -14.34
N GLY A 117 36.61 8.84 -14.52
CA GLY A 117 37.59 7.76 -14.53
C GLY A 117 38.70 8.02 -15.55
N GLU A 118 38.34 8.26 -16.80
CA GLU A 118 39.27 8.56 -17.90
C GLU A 118 40.15 9.79 -17.62
N MET A 119 39.56 10.88 -17.12
CA MET A 119 40.32 12.09 -16.81
C MET A 119 41.29 11.86 -15.64
N SER A 120 40.88 11.08 -14.64
CA SER A 120 41.72 10.72 -13.50
C SER A 120 42.90 9.83 -13.93
N GLU A 121 42.68 8.85 -14.80
CA GLU A 121 43.74 8.01 -15.39
C GLU A 121 44.76 8.82 -16.20
N GLN A 122 44.31 9.88 -16.86
CA GLN A 122 45.18 10.85 -17.54
C GLN A 122 45.94 11.79 -16.57
N GLY A 123 45.77 11.61 -15.26
CA GLY A 123 46.40 12.44 -14.23
C GLY A 123 45.82 13.86 -14.14
N LYS A 124 44.65 14.13 -14.74
CA LYS A 124 44.01 15.44 -14.65
C LYS A 124 43.38 15.61 -13.27
N LYS A 125 43.76 16.70 -12.58
CA LYS A 125 43.13 17.06 -11.30
C LYS A 125 41.75 17.67 -11.55
N LEU A 126 40.70 16.97 -11.13
CA LEU A 126 39.32 17.43 -11.20
C LEU A 126 38.97 18.38 -10.05
N LYS A 127 38.27 19.47 -10.36
CA LYS A 127 37.76 20.43 -9.37
C LYS A 127 36.31 20.11 -9.05
N TRP A 128 36.10 19.28 -8.04
CA TRP A 128 34.77 18.91 -7.58
C TRP A 128 34.05 20.08 -6.88
N PRO A 129 32.72 20.20 -7.04
CA PRO A 129 31.89 21.05 -6.21
C PRO A 129 32.03 20.73 -4.71
N LYS A 130 31.76 21.70 -3.85
CA LYS A 130 31.96 21.55 -2.40
C LYS A 130 31.05 20.47 -1.83
N GLY A 131 31.64 19.42 -1.26
CA GLY A 131 30.91 18.31 -0.63
C GLY A 131 30.52 17.18 -1.59
N SER A 132 30.83 17.32 -2.88
CA SER A 132 30.58 16.31 -3.90
C SER A 132 31.86 15.54 -4.23
N ASN A 133 31.69 14.28 -4.59
CA ASN A 133 32.74 13.41 -5.12
C ASN A 133 32.09 12.35 -6.02
N LEU A 134 32.89 11.43 -6.57
CA LEU A 134 32.40 10.38 -7.45
C LEU A 134 31.38 9.44 -6.79
N GLU A 135 31.48 9.20 -5.49
CA GLU A 135 30.59 8.29 -4.77
C GLU A 135 29.25 8.94 -4.38
N THR A 136 29.19 10.28 -4.34
CA THR A 136 28.03 11.03 -3.86
C THR A 136 27.36 11.90 -4.93
N ALA A 137 27.91 11.95 -6.14
CA ALA A 137 27.36 12.75 -7.22
C ALA A 137 26.19 12.03 -7.91
N GLU A 138 25.03 12.70 -7.98
CA GLU A 138 23.81 12.11 -8.56
C GLU A 138 23.18 12.97 -9.66
N LYS A 139 23.61 14.23 -9.80
CA LYS A 139 23.04 15.21 -10.73
C LYS A 139 24.12 16.16 -11.26
N GLU A 140 23.80 16.90 -12.32
CA GLU A 140 24.70 17.84 -13.00
C GLU A 140 25.51 18.73 -12.04
N ALA A 141 24.85 19.33 -11.04
CA ALA A 141 25.47 20.26 -10.10
C ALA A 141 26.54 19.62 -9.20
N ASP A 142 26.58 18.29 -9.10
CA ASP A 142 27.53 17.56 -8.26
C ASP A 142 28.84 17.23 -9.01
N TYR A 143 28.85 17.38 -10.34
CA TYR A 143 30.02 17.10 -11.18
C TYR A 143 30.82 18.36 -11.50
N PRO A 144 32.14 18.24 -11.78
CA PRO A 144 32.91 19.31 -12.37
C PRO A 144 32.28 19.74 -13.72
N PRO A 145 32.11 21.04 -14.01
CA PRO A 145 31.39 21.49 -15.22
C PRO A 145 31.97 20.94 -16.54
N GLY A 146 33.28 20.72 -16.60
CA GLY A 146 33.94 20.13 -17.77
C GLY A 146 33.60 18.65 -17.98
N VAL A 147 33.42 17.90 -16.89
CA VAL A 147 33.03 16.48 -16.94
C VAL A 147 31.61 16.36 -17.45
N TRP A 148 30.67 17.10 -16.85
CA TRP A 148 29.26 17.01 -17.26
C TRP A 148 29.06 17.43 -18.71
N LYS A 149 29.72 18.52 -19.13
CA LYS A 149 29.67 18.98 -20.53
C LYS A 149 30.15 17.90 -21.50
N GLU A 150 31.25 17.23 -21.19
CA GLU A 150 31.77 16.13 -22.01
C GLU A 150 30.82 14.93 -22.02
N ALA A 151 30.30 14.54 -20.86
CA ALA A 151 29.34 13.45 -20.74
C ALA A 151 28.06 13.71 -21.54
N LYS A 152 27.53 14.94 -21.46
CA LYS A 152 26.37 15.37 -22.25
C LYS A 152 26.66 15.35 -23.75
N ASN A 153 27.83 15.81 -24.18
CA ASN A 153 28.24 15.73 -25.59
C ASN A 153 28.28 14.28 -26.07
N ARG A 154 28.82 13.35 -25.26
CA ARG A 154 28.84 11.91 -25.58
C ARG A 154 27.42 11.35 -25.67
N TRP A 155 26.56 11.67 -24.72
CA TRP A 155 25.14 11.28 -24.73
C TRP A 155 24.42 11.77 -25.99
N ASP A 156 24.55 13.06 -26.31
CA ASP A 156 23.91 13.67 -27.48
C ASP A 156 24.46 13.09 -28.80
N SER A 157 25.71 12.63 -28.82
CA SER A 157 26.34 12.02 -30.00
C SER A 157 25.85 10.59 -30.32
N LEU A 158 25.19 9.91 -29.39
CA LEU A 158 24.64 8.56 -29.61
C LEU A 158 23.50 8.56 -30.63
N GLY A 159 22.82 9.71 -30.83
CA GLY A 159 21.63 9.80 -31.67
C GLY A 159 20.39 9.16 -31.04
N GLU A 160 19.20 9.53 -31.53
CA GLU A 160 17.93 9.15 -30.88
C GLU A 160 17.69 7.64 -30.75
N PRO A 161 17.96 6.80 -31.77
CA PRO A 161 17.69 5.36 -31.67
C PRO A 161 18.49 4.68 -30.56
N LEU A 162 19.75 5.07 -30.36
CA LEU A 162 20.60 4.49 -29.31
C LEU A 162 20.23 5.04 -27.93
N ARG A 163 19.85 6.32 -27.83
CA ARG A 163 19.34 6.89 -26.56
C ARG A 163 18.07 6.19 -26.10
N GLU A 164 17.13 5.93 -27.00
CA GLU A 164 15.91 5.17 -26.67
C GLU A 164 16.23 3.72 -26.27
N ALA A 165 17.15 3.06 -26.98
CA ALA A 165 17.60 1.71 -26.60
C ALA A 165 18.20 1.68 -25.19
N ALA A 166 19.04 2.67 -24.84
CA ALA A 166 19.63 2.79 -23.51
C ALA A 166 18.58 3.09 -22.42
N ARG A 167 17.61 3.98 -22.71
CA ARG A 167 16.47 4.24 -21.80
C ARG A 167 15.68 2.94 -21.57
N GLU A 168 15.42 2.17 -22.63
CA GLU A 168 14.67 0.91 -22.53
C GLU A 168 15.45 -0.17 -21.75
N GLU A 169 16.75 -0.31 -21.96
CA GLU A 169 17.60 -1.20 -21.17
C GLU A 169 17.54 -0.86 -19.68
N ARG A 170 17.62 0.44 -19.34
CA ARG A 170 17.47 0.92 -17.95
C ARG A 170 16.08 0.57 -17.39
N ARG A 171 15.01 0.74 -18.17
CA ARG A 171 13.65 0.33 -17.78
C ARG A 171 13.57 -1.17 -17.55
N GLN A 172 14.19 -1.98 -18.40
CA GLN A 172 14.19 -3.44 -18.28
C GLN A 172 14.98 -3.90 -17.05
N ALA A 173 16.17 -3.35 -16.80
CA ALA A 173 16.95 -3.63 -15.60
C ALA A 173 16.17 -3.26 -14.33
N HIS A 174 15.49 -2.10 -14.34
CA HIS A 174 14.65 -1.70 -13.23
C HIS A 174 13.44 -2.63 -13.04
N ARG A 175 12.76 -3.03 -14.14
CA ARG A 175 11.68 -4.02 -14.09
C ARG A 175 12.17 -5.37 -13.56
N GLN A 176 13.35 -5.83 -13.97
CA GLN A 176 13.95 -7.06 -13.44
C GLN A 176 14.25 -6.94 -11.95
N MET A 177 14.78 -5.82 -11.49
CA MET A 177 14.99 -5.55 -10.07
C MET A 177 13.66 -5.59 -9.30
N VAL A 178 12.64 -4.87 -9.75
CA VAL A 178 11.29 -4.89 -9.13
C VAL A 178 10.70 -6.29 -9.14
N ASN A 179 10.79 -7.00 -10.27
CA ASN A 179 10.31 -8.37 -10.40
C ASN A 179 11.10 -9.36 -9.52
N SER A 180 12.36 -9.07 -9.21
CA SER A 180 13.15 -9.89 -8.29
C SER A 180 12.81 -9.65 -6.82
N LEU A 181 12.33 -8.44 -6.49
CA LEU A 181 11.83 -8.09 -5.16
C LEU A 181 10.37 -8.54 -4.95
N MET A 182 9.57 -8.62 -6.01
CA MET A 182 8.16 -9.02 -5.95
C MET A 182 7.90 -10.37 -5.27
N PRO A 183 8.67 -11.44 -5.51
CA PRO A 183 8.56 -12.68 -4.75
C PRO A 183 8.68 -12.47 -3.24
N SER A 184 9.67 -11.69 -2.78
CA SER A 184 9.84 -11.36 -1.36
C SER A 184 8.67 -10.55 -0.81
N PHE A 185 8.07 -9.67 -1.61
CA PHE A 185 6.82 -9.00 -1.24
C PHE A 185 5.64 -9.97 -1.19
N SER A 186 5.52 -10.91 -2.13
CA SER A 186 4.45 -11.92 -2.12
C SER A 186 4.56 -12.89 -0.94
N GLU A 187 5.79 -13.20 -0.51
CA GLU A 187 6.07 -13.89 0.74
C GLU A 187 5.66 -13.04 1.95
N ALA A 188 5.79 -11.70 1.87
CA ALA A 188 5.26 -10.78 2.88
C ALA A 188 3.73 -10.86 3.02
N PHE A 189 3.01 -11.26 1.98
CA PHE A 189 1.57 -11.55 2.02
C PHE A 189 1.23 -12.96 2.52
N SER A 190 2.17 -13.67 3.17
CA SER A 190 1.85 -14.96 3.77
C SER A 190 0.67 -14.80 4.76
N PRO A 191 -0.28 -15.74 4.79
CA PRO A 191 -1.40 -15.68 5.72
C PRO A 191 -0.98 -15.54 7.19
N GLU A 192 0.23 -15.97 7.53
CA GLU A 192 0.84 -15.91 8.86
C GLU A 192 1.26 -14.49 9.25
N MET A 193 1.67 -13.66 8.28
CA MET A 193 1.97 -12.24 8.51
C MET A 193 0.72 -11.40 8.57
N ILE A 194 -0.29 -11.72 7.74
CA ILE A 194 -1.56 -11.00 7.75
C ILE A 194 -2.34 -11.39 9.00
N PHE A 195 -2.55 -12.69 9.26
CA PHE A 195 -3.38 -13.17 10.36
C PHE A 195 -2.54 -13.80 11.47
N SER A 196 -2.62 -13.19 12.65
CA SER A 196 -2.11 -13.76 13.89
C SER A 196 -3.13 -14.74 14.50
N PRO A 197 -2.70 -15.73 15.30
CA PRO A 197 -3.63 -16.58 16.06
C PRO A 197 -4.57 -15.78 16.99
N HIS A 198 -4.14 -14.59 17.42
CA HIS A 198 -4.94 -13.68 18.24
C HIS A 198 -6.11 -13.06 17.46
N ASP A 199 -6.02 -12.93 16.13
CA ASP A 199 -7.13 -12.45 15.30
C ASP A 199 -8.35 -13.38 15.39
N LEU A 200 -8.14 -14.69 15.53
CA LEU A 200 -9.24 -15.66 15.70
C LEU A 200 -10.11 -15.33 16.92
N LEU A 201 -9.49 -14.89 18.02
CA LEU A 201 -10.21 -14.48 19.23
C LEU A 201 -11.11 -13.27 18.94
N TRP A 202 -10.55 -12.21 18.33
CA TRP A 202 -11.30 -10.99 18.07
C TRP A 202 -12.35 -11.15 16.98
N PHE A 203 -12.09 -11.97 15.97
CA PHE A 203 -13.05 -12.27 14.90
C PHE A 203 -14.22 -13.09 15.47
N GLY A 204 -13.93 -14.05 16.34
CA GLY A 204 -14.93 -14.79 17.09
C GLY A 204 -15.80 -13.87 17.96
N LEU A 205 -15.17 -12.99 18.74
CA LEU A 205 -15.89 -12.01 19.58
C LEU A 205 -16.75 -11.07 18.73
N ALA A 206 -16.22 -10.56 17.62
CA ALA A 206 -16.95 -9.71 16.69
C ALA A 206 -18.17 -10.42 16.10
N ALA A 207 -17.99 -11.66 15.61
CA ALA A 207 -19.06 -12.45 15.02
C ALA A 207 -20.16 -12.80 16.03
N VAL A 208 -19.78 -13.23 17.25
CA VAL A 208 -20.75 -13.54 18.32
C VAL A 208 -21.50 -12.28 18.76
N THR A 209 -20.79 -11.15 18.89
CA THR A 209 -21.40 -9.86 19.26
C THR A 209 -22.38 -9.41 18.18
N ALA A 210 -21.96 -9.41 16.91
CA ALA A 210 -22.80 -9.06 15.78
C ALA A 210 -24.05 -9.97 15.69
N PHE A 211 -23.87 -11.28 15.88
CA PHE A 211 -24.96 -12.25 15.91
C PHE A 211 -25.97 -11.93 17.00
N ARG A 212 -25.51 -11.81 18.26
CA ARG A 212 -26.40 -11.61 19.42
C ARG A 212 -27.19 -10.32 19.31
N ILE A 213 -26.55 -9.23 18.90
CA ILE A 213 -27.22 -7.95 18.69
C ILE A 213 -28.19 -8.04 17.51
N GLY A 214 -27.76 -8.67 16.41
CA GLY A 214 -28.55 -8.84 15.21
C GLY A 214 -29.84 -9.65 15.41
N VAL A 215 -29.81 -10.71 16.24
CA VAL A 215 -31.03 -11.45 16.61
C VAL A 215 -31.98 -10.58 17.45
N GLY A 216 -31.43 -9.77 18.36
CA GLY A 216 -32.22 -8.88 19.23
C GLY A 216 -32.51 -9.41 20.64
N THR A 217 -31.82 -10.46 21.10
CA THR A 217 -32.14 -11.19 22.37
C THR A 217 -31.91 -10.41 23.67
N TYR A 218 -31.63 -9.10 23.63
CA TYR A 218 -31.48 -8.27 24.83
C TYR A 218 -32.73 -7.40 24.98
N GLY A 219 -33.76 -7.89 25.70
CA GLY A 219 -34.84 -7.00 26.13
C GLY A 219 -36.26 -7.56 26.31
N ARG A 220 -36.51 -8.87 26.30
CA ARG A 220 -37.81 -9.43 26.71
C ARG A 220 -37.67 -10.18 28.03
N ASP A 221 -37.52 -9.42 29.10
CA ASP A 221 -37.96 -9.86 30.42
C ASP A 221 -39.44 -9.44 30.52
N ASP A 222 -40.34 -10.33 30.08
CA ASP A 222 -41.75 -10.31 30.45
C ASP A 222 -41.93 -10.96 31.83
#